data_AF-A0A8J7RVA3-F1
#
_entry.id   AF-A0A8J7RVA3-F1
#
_cell.length_a   1.000
_cell.length_b   1.000
_cell.length_c   1.000
_cell.angle_alpha   90.00
_cell.angle_beta   90.00
_cell.angle_gamma   90.00
#
_symmetry.space_group_name_H-M   'P 1'
#
loop_
_entity.id
_entity.type
_entity.pdbx_description
1 polymer ?
#
loop_
_entity_poly.entity_id
_entity_poly.type
_entity_poly.pdbx_seq_one_letter_code
_entity_poly.pdbx_strand_id
1 'polypeptide(L)'
;MGVDLDLKDLARYPFLEEAQIFASDRTGSIDTFLESQVGKIVLPHAVARVKAALFPDSPGQEEPEPLSEVSIFSYAVARVLVSCTQDRMMADRLARYEATRAAAALQDEEPVLRAYVAESLGIDLEARAIPVTTYVELISRLRDDRWRLVNREVCEGAVAIGPIEITELLRERIRVVVGRDLPLAVPASLCDTLKPSVDELTAALREKTLEEFGEVDETSFPPCIAALINAVTAGTNLSHMGRFALTAFLNNIGLSTTQITEVFQRAPDFDLSMTLYQVEHISGRSGTEYTAPSCATMRTYGLCVHKDILCEMVSHPLSYYRRKKRQQESHKKE
;
A
#
# COMPACT_ATOMS: atom_id res chain seq x y z
N MET A 1 26.97 22.19 -8.92
CA MET A 1 26.41 23.39 -9.58
C MET A 1 24.95 23.39 -9.17
N GLY A 2 24.49 24.35 -8.36
CA GLY A 2 23.16 24.28 -7.76
C GLY A 2 22.08 24.38 -8.84
N VAL A 3 21.16 23.42 -8.87
CA VAL A 3 19.92 23.56 -9.63
C VAL A 3 19.02 24.47 -8.82
N ASP A 4 18.53 25.55 -9.44
CA ASP A 4 17.57 26.45 -8.81
C ASP A 4 16.17 25.88 -9.05
N LEU A 5 15.52 25.40 -7.99
CA LEU A 5 14.20 24.78 -8.07
C LEU A 5 13.13 25.87 -8.00
N ASP A 6 12.25 25.92 -9.00
CA ASP A 6 11.10 26.81 -8.96
C ASP A 6 9.93 26.20 -8.17
N LEU A 7 8.85 26.96 -8.01
CA LEU A 7 7.67 26.48 -7.29
C LEU A 7 7.03 25.23 -7.92
N LYS A 8 7.13 25.08 -9.25
CA LYS A 8 6.58 23.93 -9.97
C LYS A 8 7.42 22.69 -9.70
N ASP A 9 8.73 22.83 -9.62
CA ASP A 9 9.65 21.74 -9.27
C ASP A 9 9.37 21.23 -7.85
N LEU A 10 9.22 22.15 -6.88
CA LEU A 10 8.86 21.79 -5.50
C LEU A 10 7.48 21.11 -5.42
N ALA A 11 6.53 21.56 -6.25
CA ALA A 11 5.19 20.95 -6.34
C ALA A 11 5.18 19.57 -7.00
N ARG A 12 6.12 19.29 -7.93
CA ARG A 12 6.30 17.99 -8.59
C ARG A 12 7.06 17.00 -7.71
N TYR A 13 8.02 17.50 -6.93
CA TYR A 13 8.90 16.69 -6.09
C TYR A 13 8.81 17.08 -4.61
N PRO A 14 7.61 17.00 -3.98
CA PRO A 14 7.39 17.50 -2.62
C PRO A 14 8.11 16.67 -1.53
N PHE A 15 8.73 15.55 -1.90
CA PHE A 15 9.57 14.73 -1.03
C PHE A 15 11.03 15.22 -0.95
N LEU A 16 11.46 16.16 -1.80
CA LEU A 16 12.79 16.76 -1.69
C LEU A 16 12.91 17.62 -0.43
N GLU A 17 14.13 17.74 0.08
CA GLU A 17 14.42 18.51 1.30
C GLU A 17 14.00 19.97 1.15
N GLU A 18 14.27 20.58 -0.01
CA GLU A 18 13.90 21.95 -0.35
C GLU A 18 12.39 22.18 -0.29
N ALA A 19 11.60 21.22 -0.78
CA ALA A 19 10.14 21.30 -0.74
C ALA A 19 9.60 21.11 0.68
N GLN A 20 10.24 20.27 1.48
CA GLN A 20 9.90 20.08 2.89
C GLN A 20 10.20 21.33 3.72
N ILE A 21 11.36 21.97 3.50
CA ILE A 21 11.72 23.26 4.13
C ILE A 21 10.72 24.35 3.74
N PHE A 22 10.41 24.45 2.44
CA PHE A 22 9.40 25.38 1.93
C PHE A 22 8.05 25.22 2.64
N ALA A 23 7.63 23.97 2.87
CA ALA A 23 6.40 23.67 3.57
C ALA A 23 6.47 24.08 5.04
N SER A 24 7.52 23.67 5.77
CA SER A 24 7.65 23.93 7.21
C SER A 24 7.70 25.41 7.54
N ASP A 25 8.38 26.22 6.72
CA ASP A 25 8.54 27.67 6.94
C ASP A 25 7.21 28.43 6.83
N ARG A 26 6.25 27.89 6.05
CA ARG A 26 4.96 28.52 5.78
C ARG A 26 3.80 27.94 6.60
N THR A 27 3.90 26.70 7.08
CA THR A 27 2.82 26.07 7.85
C THR A 27 2.88 26.38 9.35
N GLY A 28 4.06 26.62 9.92
CA GLY A 28 4.20 26.70 11.37
C GLY A 28 3.67 25.43 12.05
N SER A 29 2.75 25.57 13.01
CA SER A 29 2.03 24.40 13.57
C SER A 29 0.95 23.90 12.61
N ILE A 30 0.92 22.58 12.39
CA ILE A 30 -0.07 21.94 11.50
C ILE A 30 -1.51 22.21 11.93
N ASP A 31 -1.79 22.27 13.24
CA ASP A 31 -3.13 22.58 13.77
C ASP A 31 -3.57 23.98 13.33
N THR A 32 -2.72 24.98 13.53
CA THR A 32 -2.98 26.37 13.13
C THR A 32 -3.09 26.52 11.61
N PHE A 33 -2.27 25.77 10.87
CA PHE A 33 -2.32 25.76 9.42
C PHE A 33 -3.68 25.26 8.91
N LEU A 34 -4.19 24.14 9.43
CA LEU A 34 -5.46 23.54 9.00
C LEU A 34 -6.67 24.44 9.30
N GLU A 35 -6.60 25.26 10.35
CA GLU A 35 -7.65 26.25 10.68
C GLU A 35 -7.64 27.49 9.77
N SER A 36 -6.50 27.78 9.13
CA SER A 36 -6.32 28.92 8.24
C SER A 36 -7.14 28.81 6.95
N GLN A 37 -7.30 29.92 6.21
CA GLN A 37 -7.97 29.90 4.90
C GLN A 37 -7.24 29.00 3.90
N VAL A 38 -5.90 28.95 3.96
CA VAL A 38 -5.09 28.09 3.09
C VAL A 38 -5.27 26.63 3.46
N GLY A 39 -5.24 26.28 4.75
CA GLY A 39 -5.45 24.91 5.22
C GLY A 39 -6.82 24.35 4.83
N LYS A 40 -7.87 25.17 4.88
CA LYS A 40 -9.23 24.80 4.43
C LYS A 40 -9.31 24.51 2.93
N ILE A 41 -8.47 25.13 2.12
CA ILE A 41 -8.35 24.82 0.69
C ILE A 41 -7.52 23.53 0.50
N VAL A 42 -6.43 23.38 1.24
CA VAL A 42 -5.48 22.26 1.12
C VAL A 42 -6.08 20.92 1.56
N LEU A 43 -6.90 20.89 2.62
CA LEU A 43 -7.43 19.62 3.16
C LEU A 43 -8.26 18.82 2.14
N PRO A 44 -9.22 19.39 1.40
CA PRO A 44 -9.91 18.70 0.31
C PRO A 44 -8.97 18.15 -0.77
N HIS A 45 -7.93 18.90 -1.12
CA HIS A 45 -6.90 18.47 -2.08
C HIS A 45 -6.11 17.27 -1.55
N ALA A 46 -5.71 17.29 -0.27
CA ALA A 46 -5.07 16.15 0.38
C ALA A 46 -5.96 14.90 0.40
N VAL A 47 -7.26 15.04 0.67
CA VAL A 47 -8.23 13.94 0.60
C VAL A 47 -8.34 13.40 -0.83
N ALA A 48 -8.47 14.28 -1.83
CA ALA A 48 -8.53 13.89 -3.24
C ALA A 48 -7.26 13.15 -3.68
N ARG A 49 -6.09 13.60 -3.24
CA ARG A 49 -4.79 12.96 -3.49
C ARG A 49 -4.71 11.56 -2.89
N VAL A 50 -5.17 11.35 -1.66
CA VAL A 50 -5.24 10.00 -1.08
C VAL A 50 -6.24 9.13 -1.85
N LYS A 51 -7.43 9.65 -2.23
CA LYS A 51 -8.38 8.89 -3.05
C LYS A 51 -7.78 8.48 -4.40
N ALA A 52 -7.05 9.37 -5.07
CA ALA A 52 -6.34 9.05 -6.31
C ALA A 52 -5.35 7.89 -6.10
N ALA A 53 -4.61 7.89 -4.99
CA ALA A 53 -3.73 6.79 -4.63
C ALA A 53 -4.46 5.47 -4.34
N LEU A 54 -5.68 5.51 -3.79
CA LEU A 54 -6.48 4.32 -3.53
C LEU A 54 -7.11 3.74 -4.79
N PHE A 55 -7.37 4.57 -5.81
CA PHE A 55 -8.13 4.21 -7.01
C PHE A 55 -7.47 4.76 -8.30
N PRO A 56 -6.27 4.31 -8.67
CA PRO A 56 -5.52 4.88 -9.81
C PRO A 56 -6.18 4.69 -11.18
N ASP A 57 -7.05 3.67 -11.34
CA ASP A 57 -7.72 3.35 -12.61
C ASP A 57 -9.09 4.03 -12.77
N SER A 58 -9.50 4.92 -11.84
CA SER A 58 -10.81 5.56 -11.90
C SER A 58 -10.88 6.60 -13.04
N PRO A 59 -11.83 6.49 -13.99
CA PRO A 59 -11.97 7.45 -15.08
C PRO A 59 -12.27 8.86 -14.53
N GLY A 60 -11.57 9.87 -15.05
CA GLY A 60 -11.71 11.26 -14.62
C GLY A 60 -10.66 11.73 -13.59
N GLN A 61 -9.65 10.90 -13.26
CA GLN A 61 -8.46 11.36 -12.54
C GLN A 61 -7.50 12.08 -13.49
N GLU A 62 -7.90 13.25 -13.99
CA GLU A 62 -6.94 14.24 -14.51
C GLU A 62 -6.15 14.79 -13.32
N GLU A 63 -4.82 14.98 -13.44
CA GLU A 63 -3.97 15.53 -12.38
C GLU A 63 -4.59 16.82 -11.79
N PRO A 64 -5.20 16.79 -10.58
CA PRO A 64 -6.20 17.79 -10.23
C PRO A 64 -5.65 18.85 -9.29
N GLU A 65 -4.34 19.11 -9.30
CA GLU A 65 -3.74 20.15 -8.47
C GLU A 65 -2.83 21.06 -9.30
N PRO A 66 -3.08 22.39 -9.28
CA PRO A 66 -2.17 23.32 -9.92
C PRO A 66 -0.78 23.19 -9.28
N LEU A 67 0.26 23.21 -10.12
CA LEU A 67 1.67 23.29 -9.71
C LEU A 67 1.90 24.59 -8.93
N SER A 68 1.59 24.53 -7.65
CA SER A 68 1.41 25.67 -6.73
C SER A 68 1.71 25.22 -5.31
N GLU A 69 1.74 26.18 -4.37
CA GLU A 69 1.93 25.90 -2.95
C GLU A 69 0.91 24.88 -2.40
N VAL A 70 -0.32 24.86 -2.94
CA VAL A 70 -1.37 23.91 -2.56
C VAL A 70 -0.92 22.46 -2.76
N SER A 71 -0.19 22.16 -3.83
CA SER A 71 0.33 20.81 -4.11
C SER A 71 1.38 20.37 -3.10
N ILE A 72 2.21 21.30 -2.64
CA ILE A 72 3.25 21.01 -1.64
C ILE A 72 2.59 20.71 -0.30
N PHE A 73 1.65 21.56 0.13
CA PHE A 73 0.95 21.37 1.39
C PHE A 73 0.02 20.15 1.38
N SER A 74 -0.67 19.88 0.27
CA SER A 74 -1.56 18.71 0.17
C SER A 74 -0.79 17.40 0.26
N TYR A 75 0.46 17.33 -0.21
CA TYR A 75 1.35 16.18 0.00
C TYR A 75 1.60 15.94 1.50
N ALA A 76 1.98 17.00 2.23
CA ALA A 76 2.24 16.89 3.67
C ALA A 76 0.97 16.49 4.44
N VAL A 77 -0.16 17.14 4.15
CA VAL A 77 -1.45 16.82 4.80
C VAL A 77 -1.93 15.41 4.44
N ALA A 78 -1.71 14.93 3.21
CA ALA A 78 -2.05 13.56 2.81
C ALA A 78 -1.28 12.51 3.63
N ARG A 79 0.01 12.74 3.91
CA ARG A 79 0.82 11.89 4.79
C ARG A 79 0.27 11.87 6.22
N VAL A 80 -0.20 13.01 6.73
CA VAL A 80 -0.86 13.09 8.05
C VAL A 80 -2.17 12.30 8.04
N LEU A 81 -3.02 12.47 7.02
CA LEU A 81 -4.29 11.77 6.89
C LEU A 81 -4.13 10.24 6.89
N VAL A 82 -3.25 9.68 6.04
CA VAL A 82 -3.00 8.22 6.01
C VAL A 82 -2.31 7.71 7.28
N SER A 83 -1.68 8.59 8.06
CA SER A 83 -1.13 8.22 9.36
C SER A 83 -2.23 8.14 10.42
N CYS A 84 -3.21 9.05 10.38
CA CYS A 84 -4.36 9.00 11.30
C CYS A 84 -5.31 7.82 11.04
N THR A 85 -5.33 7.23 9.83
CA THR A 85 -6.13 6.02 9.57
C THR A 85 -5.56 4.77 10.25
N GLN A 86 -4.27 4.79 10.62
CA GLN A 86 -3.51 3.62 11.10
C GLN A 86 -3.58 2.42 10.12
N ASP A 87 -3.88 2.70 8.86
CA ASP A 87 -3.98 1.72 7.79
C ASP A 87 -2.74 1.84 6.89
N ARG A 88 -1.79 0.92 7.09
CA ARG A 88 -0.55 0.91 6.30
C ARG A 88 -0.79 0.60 4.82
N MET A 89 -1.92 0.00 4.44
CA MET A 89 -2.28 -0.16 3.03
C MET A 89 -2.46 1.21 2.38
N MET A 90 -3.18 2.12 3.04
CA MET A 90 -3.40 3.46 2.53
C MET A 90 -2.06 4.23 2.41
N ALA A 91 -1.18 4.09 3.40
CA ALA A 91 0.16 4.68 3.35
C ALA A 91 1.03 4.11 2.22
N ASP A 92 1.07 2.78 2.04
CA ASP A 92 1.83 2.13 0.94
C ASP A 92 1.27 2.52 -0.43
N ARG A 93 -0.07 2.62 -0.57
CA ARG A 93 -0.72 3.10 -1.79
C ARG A 93 -0.37 4.55 -2.10
N LEU A 94 -0.41 5.44 -1.10
CA LEU A 94 0.03 6.83 -1.26
C LEU A 94 1.49 6.89 -1.73
N ALA A 95 2.40 6.14 -1.09
CA ALA A 95 3.80 6.13 -1.48
C ALA A 95 4.03 5.64 -2.91
N ARG A 96 3.29 4.62 -3.37
CA ARG A 96 3.36 4.13 -4.77
C ARG A 96 2.80 5.14 -5.76
N TYR A 97 1.70 5.80 -5.41
CA TYR A 97 1.06 6.80 -6.23
C TYR A 97 1.99 7.99 -6.46
N GLU A 98 2.55 8.55 -5.38
CA GLU A 98 3.50 9.67 -5.46
C GLU A 98 4.77 9.27 -6.23
N ALA A 99 5.29 8.05 -6.01
CA ALA A 99 6.44 7.55 -6.76
C ALA A 99 6.14 7.42 -8.26
N THR A 100 4.93 6.98 -8.63
CA THR A 100 4.52 6.84 -10.04
C THR A 100 4.37 8.21 -10.69
N ARG A 101 3.71 9.16 -10.02
CA ARG A 101 3.57 10.55 -10.50
C ARG A 101 4.94 11.20 -10.70
N ALA A 102 5.80 11.14 -9.70
CA ALA A 102 7.12 11.75 -9.77
C ALA A 102 8.00 11.10 -10.85
N ALA A 103 7.96 9.76 -10.96
CA ALA A 103 8.69 9.06 -12.02
C ALA A 103 8.18 9.40 -13.43
N ALA A 104 6.87 9.59 -13.60
CA ALA A 104 6.30 10.05 -14.87
C ALA A 104 6.77 11.48 -15.19
N ALA A 105 6.72 12.40 -14.23
CA ALA A 105 7.22 13.77 -14.41
C ALA A 105 8.71 13.80 -14.78
N LEU A 106 9.53 12.95 -14.18
CA LEU A 106 10.97 12.85 -14.47
C LEU A 106 11.31 12.36 -15.89
N GLN A 107 10.37 11.70 -16.59
CA GLN A 107 10.63 11.20 -17.94
C GLN A 107 10.77 12.34 -18.95
N ASP A 108 9.96 13.39 -18.79
CA ASP A 108 9.89 14.54 -19.69
C ASP A 108 10.75 15.74 -19.22
N GLU A 109 11.51 15.55 -18.14
CA GLU A 109 12.24 16.64 -17.49
C GLU A 109 13.64 16.86 -18.06
N GLU A 110 14.12 18.11 -17.97
CA GLU A 110 15.47 18.47 -18.42
C GLU A 110 16.54 17.58 -17.76
N PRO A 111 17.55 17.10 -18.52
CA PRO A 111 18.54 16.15 -18.00
C PRO A 111 19.23 16.58 -16.71
N VAL A 112 19.45 17.90 -16.55
CA VAL A 112 20.09 18.50 -15.38
C VAL A 112 19.22 18.36 -14.14
N LEU A 113 17.93 18.68 -14.23
CA LEU A 113 16.99 18.56 -13.12
C LEU A 113 16.75 17.08 -12.79
N ARG A 114 16.62 16.23 -13.80
CA ARG A 114 16.47 14.77 -13.60
C ARG A 114 17.67 14.16 -12.86
N ALA A 115 18.89 14.54 -13.23
CA ALA A 115 20.10 14.09 -12.54
C ALA A 115 20.14 14.59 -11.10
N TYR A 116 19.81 15.86 -10.88
CA TYR A 116 19.76 16.44 -9.53
C TYR A 116 18.75 15.72 -8.62
N VAL A 117 17.52 15.46 -9.09
CA VAL A 117 16.52 14.72 -8.29
C VAL A 117 17.02 13.31 -7.96
N ALA A 118 17.65 12.61 -8.91
CA ALA A 118 18.20 11.28 -8.67
C ALA A 118 19.35 11.31 -7.65
N GLU A 119 20.27 12.27 -7.77
CA GLU A 119 21.40 12.45 -6.85
C GLU A 119 20.93 12.78 -5.43
N SER A 120 19.92 13.64 -5.28
CA SER A 120 19.28 13.95 -3.99
C SER A 120 18.64 12.72 -3.33
N LEU A 121 18.33 11.68 -4.12
CA LEU A 121 17.81 10.39 -3.66
C LEU A 121 18.91 9.31 -3.52
N GLY A 122 20.17 9.69 -3.69
CA GLY A 122 21.33 8.79 -3.62
C GLY A 122 21.42 7.81 -4.79
N ILE A 123 20.90 8.19 -5.97
CA ILE A 123 20.99 7.41 -7.20
C ILE A 123 21.73 8.21 -8.27
N ASP A 124 22.81 7.63 -8.78
CA ASP A 124 23.47 8.09 -10.00
C ASP A 124 22.83 7.39 -11.21
N LEU A 125 22.31 8.17 -12.15
CA LEU A 125 21.65 7.67 -13.36
C LEU A 125 22.60 7.00 -14.35
N GLU A 126 23.90 7.33 -14.29
CA GLU A 126 24.94 6.73 -15.12
C GLU A 126 25.58 5.49 -14.45
N ALA A 127 25.19 5.18 -13.20
CA ALA A 127 25.71 4.06 -12.46
C ALA A 127 25.45 2.74 -13.18
N ARG A 128 26.50 1.92 -13.25
CA ARG A 128 26.45 0.55 -13.82
C ARG A 128 26.33 -0.54 -12.76
N ALA A 129 26.48 -0.17 -11.50
CA ALA A 129 26.26 -1.06 -10.38
C ALA A 129 25.79 -0.26 -9.16
N ILE A 130 24.98 -0.89 -8.31
CA ILE A 130 24.58 -0.31 -7.01
C ILE A 130 24.88 -1.27 -5.86
N PRO A 131 25.17 -0.79 -4.64
CA PRO A 131 25.44 -1.66 -3.49
C PRO A 131 24.31 -2.66 -3.26
N VAL A 132 24.65 -3.91 -2.92
CA VAL A 132 23.67 -4.99 -2.68
C VAL A 132 22.65 -4.59 -1.62
N THR A 133 23.07 -3.88 -0.58
CA THR A 133 22.19 -3.38 0.49
C THR A 133 21.11 -2.44 -0.05
N THR A 134 21.51 -1.50 -0.92
CA THR A 134 20.58 -0.61 -1.62
C THR A 134 19.69 -1.39 -2.57
N TYR A 135 20.26 -2.28 -3.38
CA TYR A 135 19.49 -3.07 -4.34
C TYR A 135 18.36 -3.87 -3.66
N VAL A 136 18.67 -4.61 -2.59
CA VAL A 136 17.71 -5.46 -1.87
C VAL A 136 16.57 -4.65 -1.24
N GLU A 137 16.86 -3.45 -0.72
CA GLU A 137 15.84 -2.53 -0.21
C GLU A 137 14.84 -2.13 -1.32
N LEU A 138 15.37 -1.71 -2.47
CA LEU A 138 14.58 -1.18 -3.58
C LEU A 138 13.70 -2.26 -4.23
N ILE A 139 14.21 -3.49 -4.40
CA ILE A 139 13.46 -4.56 -5.09
C ILE A 139 12.38 -5.23 -4.22
N SER A 140 12.24 -4.85 -2.94
CA SER A 140 11.35 -5.53 -1.97
C SER A 140 9.89 -5.67 -2.43
N ARG A 141 9.43 -4.82 -3.36
CA ARG A 141 8.08 -4.86 -3.93
C ARG A 141 8.04 -5.29 -5.41
N LEU A 142 9.19 -5.55 -6.03
CA LEU A 142 9.30 -5.99 -7.41
C LEU A 142 9.28 -7.52 -7.47
N ARG A 143 8.23 -8.08 -8.08
CA ARG A 143 7.97 -9.53 -8.07
C ARG A 143 8.55 -10.29 -9.26
N ASP A 144 8.95 -9.58 -10.31
CA ASP A 144 9.50 -10.18 -11.52
C ASP A 144 10.83 -10.87 -11.22
N ASP A 145 11.04 -12.06 -11.80
CA ASP A 145 12.21 -12.89 -11.57
C ASP A 145 13.51 -12.17 -11.94
N ARG A 146 13.47 -11.23 -12.90
CA ARG A 146 14.63 -10.40 -13.28
C ARG A 146 15.20 -9.55 -12.15
N TRP A 147 14.40 -9.24 -11.13
CA TRP A 147 14.82 -8.44 -9.98
C TRP A 147 15.39 -9.27 -8.84
N ARG A 148 15.10 -10.57 -8.79
CA ARG A 148 15.57 -11.43 -7.69
C ARG A 148 17.09 -11.44 -7.65
N LEU A 149 17.67 -11.14 -6.48
CA LEU A 149 19.13 -11.07 -6.31
C LEU A 149 19.86 -12.34 -6.79
N VAL A 150 19.25 -13.51 -6.60
CA VAL A 150 19.80 -14.81 -7.06
C VAL A 150 19.98 -14.90 -8.58
N ASN A 151 19.32 -14.04 -9.34
CA ASN A 151 19.38 -13.97 -10.80
C ASN A 151 20.24 -12.80 -11.30
N ARG A 152 21.04 -12.16 -10.42
CA ARG A 152 21.85 -10.97 -10.75
C ARG A 152 23.34 -11.26 -10.71
N GLU A 153 24.08 -10.51 -11.51
CA GLU A 153 25.54 -10.44 -11.40
C GLU A 153 25.93 -9.54 -10.22
N VAL A 154 26.70 -10.10 -9.30
CA VAL A 154 27.19 -9.40 -8.10
C VAL A 154 28.70 -9.47 -8.07
N CYS A 155 29.35 -8.31 -8.09
CA CYS A 155 30.80 -8.16 -8.03
C CYS A 155 31.14 -7.18 -6.91
N GLU A 156 32.06 -7.56 -6.03
CA GLU A 156 32.57 -6.70 -4.94
C GLU A 156 31.47 -6.03 -4.08
N GLY A 157 30.36 -6.73 -3.85
CA GLY A 157 29.24 -6.22 -3.05
C GLY A 157 28.32 -5.25 -3.78
N ALA A 158 28.44 -5.12 -5.10
CA ALA A 158 27.56 -4.33 -5.95
C ALA A 158 26.85 -5.20 -7.00
N VAL A 159 25.59 -4.86 -7.30
CA VAL A 159 24.75 -5.52 -8.29
C VAL A 159 24.83 -4.76 -9.60
N ALA A 160 25.19 -5.42 -10.69
CA ALA A 160 25.21 -4.81 -12.02
C ALA A 160 23.79 -4.41 -12.45
N ILE A 161 23.63 -3.23 -13.05
CA ILE A 161 22.34 -2.67 -13.47
C ILE A 161 22.43 -2.02 -14.85
N GLY A 162 21.35 -2.13 -15.62
CA GLY A 162 21.19 -1.51 -16.93
C GLY A 162 20.54 -0.11 -16.88
N PRO A 163 20.64 0.68 -17.96
CA PRO A 163 20.06 2.03 -18.03
C PRO A 163 18.53 2.09 -17.91
N ILE A 164 17.81 1.05 -18.31
CA ILE A 164 16.34 0.99 -18.12
C ILE A 164 16.01 0.63 -16.67
N GLU A 165 16.84 -0.23 -16.07
CA GLU A 165 16.65 -0.70 -14.71
C GLU A 165 16.89 0.42 -13.70
N ILE A 166 17.87 1.31 -13.93
CA ILE A 166 18.11 2.44 -13.02
C ILE A 166 16.91 3.39 -12.94
N THR A 167 16.15 3.57 -14.02
CA THR A 167 14.91 4.36 -14.00
C THR A 167 13.82 3.68 -13.16
N GLU A 168 13.68 2.35 -13.26
CA GLU A 168 12.74 1.59 -12.41
C GLU A 168 13.17 1.61 -10.93
N LEU A 169 14.47 1.52 -10.66
CA LEU A 169 15.03 1.60 -9.31
C LEU A 169 14.89 3.00 -8.72
N LEU A 170 15.00 4.06 -9.52
CA LEU A 170 14.73 5.43 -9.08
C LEU A 170 13.27 5.59 -8.62
N ARG A 171 12.31 5.05 -9.37
CA ARG A 171 10.91 5.03 -8.93
C ARG A 171 10.73 4.30 -7.60
N GLU A 172 11.36 3.14 -7.43
CA GLU A 172 11.30 2.42 -6.15
C GLU A 172 11.98 3.18 -5.01
N ARG A 173 13.05 3.93 -5.30
CA ARG A 173 13.70 4.79 -4.31
C ARG A 173 12.77 5.92 -3.87
N ILE A 174 12.07 6.57 -4.80
CA ILE A 174 11.05 7.57 -4.46
C ILE A 174 9.98 6.94 -3.56
N ARG A 175 9.50 5.73 -3.88
CA ARG A 175 8.52 5.00 -3.04
C ARG A 175 9.05 4.78 -1.62
N VAL A 176 10.31 4.36 -1.48
CA VAL A 176 10.96 4.15 -0.18
C VAL A 176 11.04 5.47 0.60
N VAL A 177 11.44 6.56 -0.06
CA VAL A 177 11.57 7.89 0.57
C VAL A 177 10.21 8.45 0.99
N VAL A 178 9.19 8.40 0.14
CA VAL A 178 7.84 8.88 0.46
C VAL A 178 7.20 8.03 1.57
N GLY A 179 7.40 6.71 1.53
CA GLY A 179 6.90 5.78 2.54
C GLY A 179 7.69 5.78 3.85
N ARG A 180 8.85 6.45 3.89
CA ARG A 180 9.68 6.53 5.08
C ARG A 180 8.89 7.21 6.20
N ASP A 181 9.02 6.63 7.39
CA ASP A 181 8.37 7.09 8.62
C ASP A 181 6.83 7.09 8.58
N LEU A 182 6.19 6.48 7.57
CA LEU A 182 4.74 6.25 7.57
C LEU A 182 4.38 4.94 8.31
N PRO A 183 3.38 4.94 9.20
CA PRO A 183 2.59 6.09 9.64
C PRO A 183 3.39 7.03 10.56
N LEU A 184 3.16 8.33 10.41
CA LEU A 184 3.76 9.38 11.25
C LEU A 184 3.23 9.28 12.68
N ALA A 185 4.05 9.71 13.65
CA ALA A 185 3.63 9.90 15.03
C ALA A 185 2.80 11.19 15.15
N VAL A 186 1.51 11.09 14.84
CA VAL A 186 0.56 12.22 14.87
C VAL A 186 -0.11 12.33 16.24
N PRO A 187 -0.19 13.52 16.88
CA PRO A 187 -0.95 13.70 18.11
C PRO A 187 -2.42 13.32 17.95
N ALA A 188 -2.99 12.63 18.95
CA ALA A 188 -4.38 12.17 18.92
C ALA A 188 -5.38 13.32 18.68
N SER A 189 -5.14 14.49 19.28
CA SER A 189 -5.96 15.70 19.09
C SER A 189 -6.04 16.15 17.64
N LEU A 190 -4.96 16.00 16.88
CA LEU A 190 -4.95 16.36 15.45
C LEU A 190 -5.74 15.32 14.63
N CYS A 191 -5.61 14.04 14.96
CA CYS A 191 -6.41 13.00 14.31
C CYS A 191 -7.91 13.14 14.63
N ASP A 192 -8.28 13.63 15.81
CA ASP A 192 -9.66 13.96 16.15
C ASP A 192 -10.20 15.10 15.28
N THR A 193 -9.40 16.16 15.06
CA THR A 193 -9.75 17.26 14.15
C THR A 193 -9.93 16.79 12.71
N LEU A 194 -9.07 15.88 12.24
CA LEU A 194 -9.10 15.32 10.89
C LEU A 194 -10.08 14.14 10.73
N LYS A 195 -10.77 13.74 11.81
CA LYS A 195 -11.64 12.57 11.84
C LYS A 195 -12.66 12.52 10.70
N PRO A 196 -13.36 13.62 10.32
CA PRO A 196 -14.30 13.58 9.20
C PRO A 196 -13.64 13.13 7.88
N SER A 197 -12.45 13.65 7.57
CA SER A 197 -11.69 13.29 6.37
C SER A 197 -11.11 11.87 6.46
N VAL A 198 -10.66 11.44 7.63
CA VAL A 198 -10.18 10.07 7.88
C VAL A 198 -11.31 9.05 7.71
N ASP A 199 -12.49 9.34 8.26
CA ASP A 199 -13.68 8.49 8.15
C ASP A 199 -14.15 8.42 6.68
N GLU A 200 -14.11 9.53 5.94
CA GLU A 200 -14.39 9.57 4.50
C GLU A 200 -13.45 8.66 3.69
N LEU A 201 -12.15 8.74 3.93
CA LEU A 201 -11.15 7.89 3.25
C LEU A 201 -11.34 6.42 3.59
N THR A 202 -11.62 6.12 4.85
CA THR A 202 -11.89 4.75 5.32
C THR A 202 -13.17 4.19 4.70
N ALA A 203 -14.22 5.01 4.58
CA ALA A 203 -15.46 4.64 3.92
C ALA A 203 -15.24 4.35 2.42
N ALA A 204 -14.48 5.19 1.71
CA ALA A 204 -14.16 4.98 0.30
C ALA A 204 -13.39 3.67 0.07
N LEU A 205 -12.44 3.32 0.96
CA LEU A 205 -11.73 2.05 0.87
C LEU A 205 -12.66 0.84 1.09
N ARG A 206 -13.58 0.94 2.06
CA ARG A 206 -14.59 -0.09 2.32
C ARG A 206 -15.54 -0.26 1.15
N GLU A 207 -16.01 0.84 0.56
CA GLU A 207 -16.87 0.83 -0.62
C GLU A 207 -16.21 0.10 -1.79
N LYS A 208 -14.95 0.40 -2.11
CA LYS A 208 -14.20 -0.33 -3.15
C LYS A 208 -14.06 -1.81 -2.84
N THR A 209 -13.83 -2.15 -1.58
CA THR A 209 -13.75 -3.56 -1.16
C THR A 209 -15.10 -4.26 -1.39
N LEU A 210 -16.21 -3.57 -1.10
CA LEU A 210 -17.56 -4.03 -1.37
C LEU A 210 -17.86 -4.11 -2.87
N GLU A 211 -17.37 -3.20 -3.70
CA GLU A 211 -17.50 -3.31 -5.15
C GLU A 211 -16.72 -4.52 -5.71
N GLU A 212 -15.52 -4.78 -5.18
CA GLU A 212 -14.67 -5.86 -5.67
C GLU A 212 -15.12 -7.25 -5.19
N PHE A 213 -15.57 -7.35 -3.95
CA PHE A 213 -15.86 -8.62 -3.28
C PHE A 213 -17.33 -8.77 -2.82
N GLY A 214 -18.13 -7.70 -2.83
CA GLY A 214 -19.48 -7.65 -2.25
C GLY A 214 -19.50 -7.95 -0.75
N GLU A 215 -20.70 -8.07 -0.17
CA GLU A 215 -20.83 -8.51 1.22
C GLU A 215 -20.19 -9.89 1.42
N VAL A 216 -19.59 -10.11 2.58
CA VAL A 216 -18.94 -11.37 2.91
C VAL A 216 -19.97 -12.50 2.88
N ASP A 217 -19.75 -13.49 2.01
CA ASP A 217 -20.60 -14.67 1.86
C ASP A 217 -19.76 -15.93 2.05
N GLU A 218 -19.93 -16.58 3.20
CA GLU A 218 -19.20 -17.80 3.54
C GLU A 218 -19.43 -18.94 2.54
N THR A 219 -20.59 -18.98 1.86
CA THR A 219 -20.88 -20.02 0.86
C THR A 219 -20.00 -19.90 -0.38
N SER A 220 -19.48 -18.69 -0.62
CA SER A 220 -18.55 -18.40 -1.71
C SER A 220 -17.09 -18.67 -1.36
N PHE A 221 -16.77 -19.07 -0.13
CA PHE A 221 -15.39 -19.35 0.25
C PHE A 221 -14.76 -20.48 -0.56
N PRO A 222 -13.46 -20.35 -0.91
CA PRO A 222 -12.69 -21.44 -1.51
C PRO A 222 -12.68 -22.67 -0.59
N PRO A 223 -12.67 -23.90 -1.15
CA PRO A 223 -12.68 -25.12 -0.35
C PRO A 223 -11.55 -25.18 0.70
N CYS A 224 -10.36 -24.66 0.36
CA CYS A 224 -9.24 -24.57 1.28
C CYS A 224 -9.49 -23.62 2.46
N ILE A 225 -10.15 -22.48 2.26
CA ILE A 225 -10.48 -21.54 3.34
C ILE A 225 -11.61 -22.09 4.20
N ALA A 226 -12.65 -22.66 3.59
CA ALA A 226 -13.73 -23.32 4.30
C ALA A 226 -13.20 -24.45 5.21
N ALA A 227 -12.23 -25.22 4.72
CA ALA A 227 -11.57 -26.25 5.53
C ALA A 227 -10.81 -25.67 6.75
N LEU A 228 -10.14 -24.52 6.60
CA LEU A 228 -9.45 -23.85 7.71
C LEU A 228 -10.46 -23.35 8.77
N ILE A 229 -11.57 -22.75 8.35
CA ILE A 229 -12.64 -22.32 9.26
C ILE A 229 -13.25 -23.52 9.99
N ASN A 230 -13.54 -24.60 9.27
CA ASN A 230 -14.07 -25.84 9.86
C ASN A 230 -13.09 -26.44 10.87
N ALA A 231 -11.79 -26.46 10.58
CA ALA A 231 -10.79 -26.95 11.51
C ALA A 231 -10.74 -26.10 12.80
N VAL A 232 -10.72 -24.76 12.69
CA VAL A 232 -10.72 -23.86 13.86
C VAL A 232 -12.00 -24.03 14.68
N THR A 233 -13.15 -24.05 14.02
CA THR A 233 -14.45 -24.16 14.71
C THR A 233 -14.69 -25.53 15.33
N ALA A 234 -14.07 -26.59 14.80
CA ALA A 234 -14.05 -27.93 15.39
C ALA A 234 -13.04 -28.07 16.55
N GLY A 235 -12.37 -26.98 16.97
CA GLY A 235 -11.38 -27.04 18.04
C GLY A 235 -10.06 -27.69 17.61
N THR A 236 -9.67 -27.54 16.36
CA THR A 236 -8.36 -28.00 15.87
C THR A 236 -7.41 -26.81 15.71
N ASN A 237 -6.17 -26.95 16.20
CA ASN A 237 -5.14 -25.93 15.98
C ASN A 237 -4.71 -25.91 14.51
N LEU A 238 -4.75 -24.72 13.90
CA LEU A 238 -4.14 -24.50 12.60
C LEU A 238 -2.63 -24.38 12.72
N SER A 239 -1.92 -24.78 11.66
CA SER A 239 -0.51 -24.42 11.50
C SER A 239 -0.34 -22.90 11.43
N HIS A 240 0.87 -22.40 11.71
CA HIS A 240 1.17 -20.97 11.59
C HIS A 240 0.81 -20.42 10.20
N MET A 241 1.11 -21.18 9.14
CA MET A 241 0.74 -20.81 7.77
C MET A 241 -0.77 -20.89 7.51
N GLY A 242 -1.48 -21.81 8.16
CA GLY A 242 -2.95 -21.88 8.10
C GLY A 242 -3.61 -20.65 8.74
N ARG A 243 -3.16 -20.24 9.92
CA ARG A 243 -3.62 -18.99 10.58
C ARG A 243 -3.36 -17.79 9.70
N PHE A 244 -2.15 -17.66 9.18
CA PHE A 244 -1.76 -16.59 8.26
C PHE A 244 -2.66 -16.54 7.02
N ALA A 245 -2.85 -17.68 6.35
CA ALA A 245 -3.67 -17.77 5.14
C ALA A 245 -5.12 -17.37 5.38
N LEU A 246 -5.71 -17.85 6.48
CA LEU A 246 -7.09 -17.54 6.86
C LEU A 246 -7.25 -16.04 7.19
N THR A 247 -6.40 -15.51 8.07
CA THR A 247 -6.42 -14.09 8.46
C THR A 247 -6.24 -13.17 7.27
N ALA A 248 -5.22 -13.41 6.43
CA ALA A 248 -4.96 -12.60 5.26
C ALA A 248 -6.14 -12.62 4.28
N PHE A 249 -6.71 -13.81 4.02
CA PHE A 249 -7.88 -13.94 3.14
C PHE A 249 -9.09 -13.17 3.66
N LEU A 250 -9.46 -13.35 4.93
CA LEU A 250 -10.60 -12.68 5.54
C LEU A 250 -10.42 -11.15 5.58
N ASN A 251 -9.20 -10.68 5.88
CA ASN A 251 -8.87 -9.26 5.82
C ASN A 251 -9.04 -8.69 4.41
N ASN A 252 -8.52 -9.39 3.39
CA ASN A 252 -8.59 -8.92 2.01
C ASN A 252 -10.02 -8.85 1.44
N ILE A 253 -10.96 -9.66 1.93
CA ILE A 253 -12.37 -9.60 1.53
C ILE A 253 -13.21 -8.65 2.40
N GLY A 254 -12.60 -7.93 3.34
CA GLY A 254 -13.22 -6.83 4.07
C GLY A 254 -13.69 -7.13 5.49
N LEU A 255 -13.33 -8.26 6.11
CA LEU A 255 -13.62 -8.47 7.54
C LEU A 255 -12.73 -7.58 8.40
N SER A 256 -13.30 -7.05 9.48
CA SER A 256 -12.54 -6.28 10.47
C SER A 256 -11.64 -7.18 11.32
N THR A 257 -10.61 -6.58 11.94
CA THR A 257 -9.76 -7.25 12.93
C THR A 257 -10.56 -7.95 14.02
N THR A 258 -11.67 -7.35 14.48
CA THR A 258 -12.54 -7.93 15.49
C THR A 258 -13.26 -9.18 14.98
N GLN A 259 -13.87 -9.11 13.79
CA GLN A 259 -14.56 -10.24 13.16
C GLN A 259 -13.58 -11.40 12.88
N ILE A 260 -12.37 -11.10 12.43
CA ILE A 260 -11.34 -12.13 12.19
C ILE A 260 -10.91 -12.78 13.51
N THR A 261 -10.75 -11.99 14.57
CA THR A 261 -10.40 -12.51 15.90
C THR A 261 -11.48 -13.45 16.45
N GLU A 262 -12.75 -13.13 16.20
CA GLU A 262 -13.90 -13.97 16.59
C GLU A 262 -13.85 -15.36 15.94
N VAL A 263 -13.38 -15.48 14.70
CA VAL A 263 -13.21 -16.77 14.02
C VAL A 263 -12.30 -17.71 14.82
N PHE A 264 -11.27 -17.18 15.47
CA PHE A 264 -10.31 -17.96 16.24
C PHE A 264 -10.74 -18.27 17.68
N GLN A 265 -11.87 -17.77 18.17
CA GLN A 265 -12.30 -17.97 19.57
C GLN A 265 -12.47 -19.43 19.97
N ARG A 266 -12.76 -20.31 19.00
CA ARG A 266 -12.91 -21.76 19.22
C ARG A 266 -11.60 -22.54 19.09
N ALA A 267 -10.50 -21.88 18.75
CA ALA A 267 -9.19 -22.52 18.69
C ALA A 267 -8.76 -22.97 20.11
N PRO A 268 -8.22 -24.18 20.26
CA PRO A 268 -7.76 -24.71 21.56
C PRO A 268 -6.75 -23.82 22.31
N ASP A 269 -5.92 -23.10 21.57
CA ASP A 269 -4.87 -22.21 22.04
C ASP A 269 -5.27 -20.72 21.94
N PHE A 270 -6.57 -20.42 21.89
CA PHE A 270 -7.05 -19.05 21.77
C PHE A 270 -6.64 -18.20 22.97
N ASP A 271 -5.83 -17.19 22.70
CA ASP A 271 -5.57 -16.06 23.59
C ASP A 271 -5.94 -14.77 22.85
N LEU A 272 -6.80 -13.96 23.45
CA LEU A 272 -7.33 -12.75 22.82
C LEU A 272 -6.21 -11.75 22.47
N SER A 273 -5.28 -11.53 23.40
CA SER A 273 -4.21 -10.54 23.24
C SER A 273 -3.25 -10.94 22.12
N MET A 274 -2.83 -12.21 22.10
CA MET A 274 -1.93 -12.76 21.10
C MET A 274 -2.60 -12.86 19.74
N THR A 275 -3.86 -13.26 19.69
CA THR A 275 -4.62 -13.35 18.43
C THR A 275 -4.85 -11.98 17.83
N LEU A 276 -5.25 -10.98 18.63
CA LEU A 276 -5.38 -9.60 18.17
C LEU A 276 -4.06 -9.09 17.59
N TYR A 277 -2.95 -9.29 18.30
CA TYR A 277 -1.63 -8.90 17.81
C TYR A 277 -1.28 -9.57 16.47
N GLN A 278 -1.53 -10.88 16.33
CA GLN A 278 -1.30 -11.62 15.09
C GLN A 278 -2.16 -11.10 13.94
N VAL A 279 -3.46 -10.87 14.19
CA VAL A 279 -4.39 -10.35 13.19
C VAL A 279 -3.99 -8.95 12.77
N GLU A 280 -3.70 -8.06 13.72
CA GLU A 280 -3.21 -6.70 13.43
C GLU A 280 -1.92 -6.70 12.63
N HIS A 281 -1.00 -7.64 12.90
CA HIS A 281 0.23 -7.77 12.14
C HIS A 281 -0.02 -8.18 10.69
N ILE A 282 -0.89 -9.17 10.47
CA ILE A 282 -1.18 -9.70 9.14
C ILE A 282 -2.03 -8.73 8.31
N SER A 283 -2.99 -8.08 8.96
CA SER A 283 -3.80 -6.98 8.41
C SER A 283 -2.99 -5.71 8.15
N GLY A 284 -1.69 -5.71 8.42
CA GLY A 284 -0.80 -4.59 8.13
C GLY A 284 -0.85 -3.45 9.13
N ARG A 285 -1.59 -3.53 10.24
CA ARG A 285 -1.60 -2.47 11.28
C ARG A 285 -0.27 -2.35 12.02
N SER A 286 0.49 -3.44 12.16
CA SER A 286 1.82 -3.44 12.82
C SER A 286 3.01 -3.77 11.92
N GLY A 287 2.84 -3.83 10.59
CA GLY A 287 3.92 -4.32 9.70
C GLY A 287 3.66 -4.19 8.20
N THR A 288 3.86 -5.29 7.46
CA THR A 288 3.55 -5.38 6.03
C THR A 288 2.15 -5.96 5.90
N GLU A 289 1.26 -5.33 5.14
CA GLU A 289 -0.01 -6.00 4.82
C GLU A 289 0.24 -7.14 3.84
N TYR A 290 -0.29 -8.31 4.18
CA TYR A 290 -0.15 -9.49 3.35
C TYR A 290 -1.42 -9.74 2.54
N THR A 291 -1.23 -9.99 1.25
CA THR A 291 -2.26 -10.65 0.45
C THR A 291 -2.30 -12.12 0.85
N ALA A 292 -3.50 -12.70 0.84
CA ALA A 292 -3.68 -14.14 1.00
C ALA A 292 -2.71 -14.91 0.09
N PRO A 293 -2.14 -16.04 0.54
CA PRO A 293 -1.21 -16.81 -0.26
C PRO A 293 -1.85 -17.36 -1.54
N SER A 294 -1.07 -17.39 -2.63
CA SER A 294 -1.50 -17.94 -3.91
C SER A 294 -1.89 -19.43 -3.82
N CYS A 295 -2.62 -19.95 -4.80
CA CYS A 295 -2.93 -21.39 -4.85
C CYS A 295 -1.65 -22.25 -4.94
N ALA A 296 -0.57 -21.76 -5.53
CA ALA A 296 0.72 -22.45 -5.54
C ALA A 296 1.31 -22.52 -4.12
N THR A 297 1.33 -21.40 -3.40
CA THR A 297 1.79 -21.31 -2.01
C THR A 297 0.94 -22.19 -1.09
N MET A 298 -0.38 -22.17 -1.23
CA MET A 298 -1.30 -23.02 -0.47
C MET A 298 -1.01 -24.51 -0.68
N ARG A 299 -0.62 -24.93 -1.90
CA ARG A 299 -0.21 -26.31 -2.18
C ARG A 299 1.10 -26.66 -1.50
N THR A 300 2.11 -25.79 -1.57
CA THR A 300 3.41 -26.01 -0.93
C THR A 300 3.28 -26.26 0.58
N TYR A 301 2.40 -25.54 1.26
CA TYR A 301 2.15 -25.70 2.70
C TYR A 301 1.08 -26.75 3.04
N GLY A 302 0.58 -27.51 2.07
CA GLY A 302 -0.42 -28.56 2.30
C GLY A 302 -1.82 -28.03 2.69
N LEU A 303 -2.11 -26.74 2.46
CA LEU A 303 -3.38 -26.10 2.82
C LEU A 303 -4.42 -26.19 1.69
N CYS A 304 -4.02 -26.54 0.47
CA CYS A 304 -4.91 -26.65 -0.68
C CYS A 304 -5.63 -28.02 -0.70
N VAL A 305 -6.79 -28.09 -0.07
CA VAL A 305 -7.63 -29.31 0.08
C VAL A 305 -8.98 -29.18 -0.60
N HIS A 306 -9.66 -30.31 -0.80
CA HIS A 306 -11.03 -30.41 -1.35
C HIS A 306 -11.25 -29.63 -2.66
N LYS A 307 -10.30 -29.72 -3.59
CA LYS A 307 -10.38 -29.01 -4.87
C LYS A 307 -11.66 -29.37 -5.64
N ASP A 308 -12.27 -28.35 -6.20
CA ASP A 308 -13.39 -28.45 -7.13
C ASP A 308 -12.99 -27.96 -8.53
N ILE A 309 -13.94 -27.95 -9.46
CA ILE A 309 -13.73 -27.52 -10.86
C ILE A 309 -13.31 -26.04 -10.93
N LEU A 310 -13.82 -25.18 -10.04
CA LEU A 310 -13.48 -23.76 -10.04
C LEU A 310 -12.03 -23.52 -9.60
N CYS A 311 -11.49 -24.38 -8.72
CA CYS A 311 -10.09 -24.35 -8.31
C CYS A 311 -9.12 -24.59 -9.48
N GLU A 312 -9.53 -25.29 -10.54
CA GLU A 312 -8.69 -25.55 -11.73
C GLU A 312 -8.57 -24.32 -12.64
N MET A 313 -9.52 -23.40 -12.54
CA MET A 313 -9.61 -22.23 -13.41
C MET A 313 -9.07 -20.94 -12.77
N VAL A 314 -8.44 -21.04 -11.60
CA VAL A 314 -7.96 -19.89 -10.82
C VAL A 314 -6.58 -20.16 -10.22
N SER A 315 -5.78 -19.11 -10.07
CA SER A 315 -4.44 -19.18 -9.46
C SER A 315 -4.40 -18.63 -8.03
N HIS A 316 -5.51 -18.12 -7.51
CA HIS A 316 -5.57 -17.42 -6.22
C HIS A 316 -6.92 -17.62 -5.48
N PRO A 317 -6.92 -17.80 -4.15
CA PRO A 317 -8.16 -17.89 -3.34
C PRO A 317 -9.11 -16.69 -3.51
N LEU A 318 -8.58 -15.47 -3.54
CA LEU A 318 -9.39 -14.26 -3.81
C LEU A 318 -10.04 -14.26 -5.20
N SER A 319 -9.37 -14.82 -6.21
CA SER A 319 -9.94 -14.94 -7.56
C SER A 319 -11.04 -16.01 -7.62
N TYR A 320 -10.88 -17.10 -6.86
CA TYR A 320 -11.95 -18.09 -6.66
C TYR A 320 -13.19 -17.40 -6.07
N TYR A 321 -13.02 -16.69 -4.95
CA TYR A 321 -14.13 -16.06 -4.22
C TYR A 321 -14.92 -15.09 -5.11
N ARG A 322 -14.22 -14.18 -5.81
CA ARG A 322 -14.84 -13.24 -6.77
C ARG A 322 -15.63 -13.97 -7.86
N ARG A 323 -15.06 -15.03 -8.42
CA ARG A 323 -15.71 -15.77 -9.53
C ARG A 323 -16.93 -16.55 -9.05
N LYS A 324 -16.86 -17.17 -7.86
CA LYS A 324 -17.99 -17.91 -7.27
C LYS A 324 -19.15 -16.98 -6.94
N LYS A 325 -18.88 -15.81 -6.35
CA LYS A 325 -19.92 -14.79 -6.11
C LYS A 325 -20.60 -14.34 -7.38
N ARG A 326 -19.85 -14.01 -8.43
CA ARG A 326 -20.41 -13.64 -9.73
C ARG A 326 -21.32 -14.72 -10.32
N GLN A 327 -20.94 -16.00 -10.17
CA GLN A 327 -21.78 -17.12 -10.61
C GLN A 327 -23.07 -17.21 -9.79
N GLN A 328 -23.02 -17.04 -8.47
CA GLN A 328 -24.22 -17.07 -7.62
C GLN A 328 -25.15 -15.88 -7.90
N GLU A 329 -24.59 -14.70 -8.16
CA GLU A 329 -25.37 -13.50 -8.53
C GLU A 329 -26.04 -13.65 -9.90
N SER A 330 -25.41 -14.32 -10.86
CA SER A 330 -26.04 -14.60 -12.17
C SER A 330 -27.18 -15.60 -12.03
N HIS A 331 -27.02 -16.66 -11.21
CA HIS A 331 -28.07 -17.66 -10.97
C HIS A 331 -29.24 -17.12 -10.15
N LYS A 332 -29.10 -16.01 -9.43
CA LYS A 332 -30.20 -15.33 -8.72
C LYS A 332 -31.01 -14.39 -9.62
N LYS A 333 -30.49 -14.04 -10.79
CA LYS A 333 -31.13 -13.13 -11.76
C LYS A 333 -31.89 -13.87 -12.87
N GLU A 334 -31.65 -15.16 -13.02
CA GLU A 334 -32.42 -16.10 -13.84
C GLU A 334 -33.57 -16.72 -13.02
#